data_AF-A2Z0B3-F1
#
_entry.id   AF-A2Z0B3-F1
#
_cell.length_a   1.000
_cell.length_b   1.000
_cell.length_c   1.000
_cell.angle_alpha   90.00
_cell.angle_beta   90.00
_cell.angle_gamma   90.00
#
_symmetry.space_group_name_H-M   'P 1'
#
loop_
_entity.id
_entity.type
_entity.pdbx_description
1 polymer ?
#
loop_
_entity_poly.entity_id
_entity_poly.type
_entity_poly.pdbx_seq_one_letter_code
_entity_poly.pdbx_strand_id
1 'polypeptide(L)'
;MALFLFFAAIVVLAAASPAIGQLPGFLSIDCGLEAKYSGYKDTDLGIVYVSDGPYIDNGENHQASGDSTTRRPYLTLRRFPTGERNCYALPTVSGDKYLVRVVIARDSQNSSSTATTTATLQFDLHLGANYWDTVHDDGTEVYEALFMAWASWAPVCLVNTGQGSPYASAIELRPLGSEIYPAVMANQSLRLSSRQRMGQINSSVTR
;
A
#
# COMPACT_ATOMS: atom_id res chain seq x y z
N MET A 1 59.06 -22.93 -6.26
CA MET A 1 58.19 -22.34 -5.22
C MET A 1 57.21 -21.40 -5.91
N ALA A 2 55.96 -21.80 -6.07
CA ALA A 2 54.88 -20.91 -6.51
C ALA A 2 53.64 -21.28 -5.69
N LEU A 3 53.23 -20.38 -4.81
CA LEU A 3 52.12 -20.53 -3.89
C LEU A 3 50.89 -19.88 -4.53
N PHE A 4 49.94 -20.68 -5.02
CA PHE A 4 48.66 -20.19 -5.52
C PHE A 4 47.67 -20.04 -4.35
N LEU A 5 47.31 -18.80 -4.01
CA LEU A 5 46.27 -18.49 -3.04
C LEU A 5 44.91 -18.45 -3.76
N PHE A 6 44.06 -19.44 -3.53
CA PHE A 6 42.65 -19.41 -3.94
C PHE A 6 41.85 -18.60 -2.90
N PHE A 7 41.41 -17.40 -3.26
CA PHE A 7 40.39 -16.67 -2.50
C PHE A 7 39.01 -17.20 -2.88
N ALA A 8 38.38 -17.99 -1.99
CA ALA A 8 36.97 -18.34 -2.12
C ALA A 8 36.12 -17.20 -1.58
N ALA A 9 35.43 -16.48 -2.46
CA ALA A 9 34.42 -15.49 -2.07
C ALA A 9 33.17 -16.23 -1.56
N ILE A 10 32.98 -16.25 -0.24
CA ILE A 10 31.74 -16.73 0.38
C ILE A 10 30.67 -15.66 0.15
N VAL A 11 29.84 -15.85 -0.87
CA VAL A 11 28.62 -15.07 -1.06
C VAL A 11 27.60 -15.56 -0.05
N VAL A 12 27.44 -14.82 1.05
CA VAL A 12 26.36 -15.08 2.02
C VAL A 12 25.06 -14.56 1.40
N LEU A 13 24.28 -15.45 0.79
CA LEU A 13 22.86 -15.16 0.52
C LEU A 13 22.15 -15.07 1.87
N ALA A 14 21.82 -13.84 2.29
CA ALA A 14 20.89 -13.63 3.38
C ALA A 14 19.51 -14.17 2.96
N ALA A 15 19.17 -15.37 3.40
CA ALA A 15 17.82 -15.88 3.30
C ALA A 15 16.93 -15.04 4.23
N ALA A 16 16.17 -14.11 3.66
CA ALA A 16 15.07 -13.48 4.39
C ALA A 16 14.08 -14.59 4.76
N SER A 17 14.01 -14.93 6.04
CA SER A 17 13.01 -15.87 6.56
C SER A 17 11.63 -15.39 6.09
N PRO A 18 10.85 -16.20 5.35
CA PRO A 18 9.52 -15.77 4.94
C PRO A 18 8.74 -15.43 6.21
N ALA A 19 8.27 -14.19 6.28
CA ALA A 19 7.31 -13.80 7.28
C ALA A 19 6.12 -14.76 7.19
N ILE A 20 5.66 -15.28 8.34
CA ILE A 20 4.45 -16.10 8.42
C ILE A 20 3.31 -15.31 7.77
N GLY A 21 2.90 -15.70 6.56
CA GLY A 21 1.83 -15.06 5.79
C GLY A 21 2.23 -14.29 4.51
N GLN A 22 3.51 -14.00 4.26
CA GLN A 22 3.92 -13.30 3.03
C GLN A 22 4.34 -14.29 1.94
N LEU A 23 3.42 -14.57 1.01
CA LEU A 23 3.70 -15.42 -0.15
C LEU A 23 4.54 -14.67 -1.19
N PRO A 24 5.27 -15.39 -2.07
CA PRO A 24 5.94 -14.78 -3.21
C PRO A 24 5.00 -13.85 -4.00
N GLY A 25 5.50 -12.66 -4.34
CA GLY A 25 4.73 -11.64 -5.08
C GLY A 25 3.88 -10.71 -4.21
N PHE A 26 3.82 -10.92 -2.88
CA PHE A 26 3.21 -9.95 -1.97
C PHE A 26 4.08 -8.70 -1.86
N LEU A 27 3.46 -7.53 -2.04
CA LEU A 27 4.10 -6.23 -1.89
C LEU A 27 3.33 -5.40 -0.86
N SER A 28 4.06 -4.81 0.08
CA SER A 28 3.53 -3.93 1.11
C SER A 28 4.40 -2.70 1.20
N ILE A 29 3.82 -1.56 0.90
CA ILE A 29 4.48 -0.27 0.77
C ILE A 29 4.04 0.60 1.93
N ASP A 30 5.01 1.11 2.68
CA ASP A 30 4.84 2.17 3.67
C ASP A 30 5.15 3.51 2.98
N CYS A 31 4.11 4.31 2.81
CA CYS A 31 4.16 5.53 2.01
C CYS A 31 4.75 6.67 2.84
N GLY A 32 5.67 7.43 2.26
CA GLY A 32 6.42 8.48 2.95
C GLY A 32 7.57 7.95 3.83
N LEU A 33 7.81 6.64 3.87
CA LEU A 33 8.95 6.05 4.57
C LEU A 33 10.26 6.40 3.85
N GLU A 34 11.26 6.87 4.60
CA GLU A 34 12.60 7.07 4.04
C GLU A 34 13.23 5.73 3.66
N ALA A 35 13.90 5.67 2.49
CA ALA A 35 14.48 4.45 1.93
C ALA A 35 15.42 3.70 2.89
N LYS A 36 16.14 4.41 3.76
CA LYS A 36 17.06 3.81 4.75
C LYS A 36 16.36 2.96 5.83
N TYR A 37 15.05 3.12 6.00
CA TYR A 37 14.22 2.35 6.93
C TYR A 37 13.40 1.25 6.25
N SER A 38 13.53 1.10 4.92
CA SER A 38 12.80 0.12 4.11
C SER A 38 13.16 -1.33 4.49
N GLY A 39 12.20 -2.25 4.33
CA GLY A 39 12.40 -3.69 4.54
C GLY A 39 12.23 -4.13 5.99
N TYR A 40 11.58 -3.31 6.83
CA TYR A 40 11.29 -3.69 8.21
C TYR A 40 10.11 -4.65 8.27
N LYS A 41 10.11 -5.51 9.28
CA LYS A 41 8.95 -6.35 9.62
C LYS A 41 8.11 -5.64 10.67
N ASP A 42 6.86 -5.34 10.35
CA ASP A 42 5.89 -4.82 11.30
C ASP A 42 5.60 -5.87 12.38
N THR A 43 5.64 -5.48 13.65
CA THR A 43 5.52 -6.42 14.78
C THR A 43 4.08 -6.85 15.04
N ASP A 44 3.11 -6.03 14.66
CA ASP A 44 1.69 -6.27 14.95
C ASP A 44 1.04 -7.12 13.86
N LEU A 45 1.40 -6.85 12.60
CA LEU A 45 0.91 -7.55 11.42
C LEU A 45 1.80 -8.73 11.04
N GLY A 46 3.08 -8.69 11.41
CA GLY A 46 4.07 -9.68 10.97
C GLY A 46 4.47 -9.54 9.50
N ILE A 47 4.09 -8.45 8.83
CA ILE A 47 4.29 -8.20 7.39
C ILE A 47 5.54 -7.35 7.16
N VAL A 48 6.29 -7.62 6.09
CA VAL A 48 7.44 -6.80 5.70
C VAL A 48 6.97 -5.64 4.83
N TYR A 49 7.27 -4.40 5.24
CA TYR A 49 6.99 -3.19 4.48
C TYR A 49 8.26 -2.60 3.89
N VAL A 50 8.15 -2.08 2.66
CA VAL A 50 9.21 -1.35 1.95
C VAL A 50 8.81 0.11 1.74
N SER A 51 9.79 0.98 1.53
CA SER A 51 9.55 2.38 1.14
C SER A 51 8.89 2.46 -0.24
N ASP A 52 8.07 3.49 -0.44
CA ASP A 52 7.38 3.77 -1.69
C ASP A 52 8.23 4.27 -2.85
N GLY A 53 9.41 4.84 -2.59
CA GLY A 53 10.24 5.51 -3.60
C GLY A 53 10.42 4.78 -4.95
N PRO A 54 10.61 3.43 -5.00
CA PRO A 54 10.71 2.71 -6.27
C PRO A 54 9.42 2.64 -7.11
N TYR A 55 8.28 3.06 -6.56
CA TYR A 55 6.96 2.88 -7.14
C TYR A 55 6.24 4.20 -7.46
N ILE A 56 6.80 5.35 -7.08
CA ILE A 56 6.19 6.67 -7.23
C ILE A 56 7.25 7.72 -7.57
N ASP A 57 6.92 8.64 -8.48
CA ASP A 57 7.90 9.60 -9.01
C ASP A 57 7.89 10.96 -8.30
N ASN A 58 6.85 11.27 -7.52
CA ASN A 58 6.62 12.59 -6.95
C ASN A 58 6.01 12.52 -5.54
N GLY A 59 5.63 13.68 -5.01
CA GLY A 59 5.03 13.81 -3.68
C GLY A 59 6.07 14.02 -2.57
N GLU A 60 5.56 14.36 -1.40
CA GLU A 60 6.32 14.74 -0.22
C GLU A 60 6.06 13.77 0.92
N ASN A 61 7.09 13.48 1.71
CA ASN A 61 6.96 12.65 2.91
C ASN A 61 6.44 13.50 4.08
N HIS A 62 5.41 13.01 4.75
CA HIS A 62 4.82 13.66 5.93
C HIS A 62 4.55 12.62 7.02
N GLN A 63 4.33 13.11 8.25
CA GLN A 63 3.93 12.28 9.38
C GLN A 63 2.41 12.21 9.45
N ALA A 64 1.88 11.01 9.65
CA ALA A 64 0.48 10.82 9.97
C ALA A 64 0.22 11.07 11.47
N SER A 65 -1.02 11.38 11.81
CA SER A 65 -1.51 11.43 13.18
C SER A 65 -1.59 10.02 13.73
N GLY A 66 -1.02 9.79 14.90
CA GLY A 66 -1.02 8.48 15.54
C GLY A 66 -0.71 8.56 17.02
N ASP A 67 -1.14 7.55 17.75
CA ASP A 67 -0.81 7.29 19.15
C ASP A 67 0.01 6.00 19.29
N SER A 68 0.26 5.57 20.53
CA SER A 68 1.01 4.35 20.82
C SER A 68 0.34 3.05 20.32
N THR A 69 -0.93 3.10 19.90
CA THR A 69 -1.68 1.97 19.35
C THR A 69 -1.73 1.97 17.82
N THR A 70 -1.24 3.05 17.20
CA THR A 70 -1.21 3.20 15.76
C THR A 70 -0.11 2.32 15.16
N ARG A 71 -0.49 1.50 14.18
CA ARG A 71 0.44 0.59 13.51
C ARG A 71 1.49 1.38 12.75
N ARG A 72 2.73 0.87 12.76
CA ARG A 72 3.87 1.53 12.13
C ARG A 72 3.66 1.95 10.67
N PRO A 73 3.10 1.11 9.75
CA PRO A 73 2.89 1.53 8.36
C PRO A 73 1.86 2.65 8.19
N TYR A 74 1.19 3.08 9.25
CA TYR A 74 0.19 4.16 9.23
C TYR A 74 0.72 5.43 9.91
N LEU A 75 1.98 5.47 10.34
CA LEU A 75 2.61 6.63 10.98
C LEU A 75 3.23 7.60 9.98
N THR A 76 3.44 7.16 8.74
CA THR A 76 3.93 7.98 7.63
C THR A 76 2.89 8.06 6.52
N LEU A 77 2.96 9.13 5.74
CA LEU A 77 2.18 9.29 4.52
C LEU A 77 2.98 10.01 3.45
N ARG A 78 2.68 9.71 2.18
CA ARG A 78 3.13 10.51 1.04
C ARG A 78 1.99 11.38 0.54
N ARG A 79 2.20 12.70 0.59
CA ARG A 79 1.23 13.72 0.15
C ARG A 79 1.58 14.23 -1.24
N PHE A 80 0.57 14.59 -2.02
CA PHE A 80 0.69 15.16 -3.35
C PHE A 80 0.05 16.55 -3.41
N PRO A 81 0.78 17.62 -3.02
CA PRO A 81 0.25 18.99 -3.06
C PRO A 81 0.03 19.52 -4.47
N THR A 82 0.78 18.98 -5.43
CA THR A 82 0.74 19.35 -6.84
C THR A 82 0.49 18.12 -7.71
N GLY A 83 -0.10 18.34 -8.89
CA GLY A 83 -0.38 17.28 -9.84
C GLY A 83 -1.81 16.78 -9.72
N GLU A 84 -2.50 16.72 -10.86
CA GLU A 84 -3.89 16.27 -10.93
C GLU A 84 -4.03 14.77 -10.73
N ARG A 85 -3.03 13.99 -11.14
CA ARG A 85 -3.04 12.53 -11.10
C ARG A 85 -1.67 12.00 -10.66
N ASN A 86 -1.64 11.31 -9.52
CA ASN A 86 -0.41 10.80 -8.91
C ASN A 86 -0.52 9.29 -8.80
N CYS A 87 0.30 8.53 -9.53
CA CYS A 87 0.11 7.09 -9.70
C CYS A 87 1.29 6.28 -9.20
N TYR A 88 0.99 5.30 -8.34
CA TYR A 88 1.92 4.23 -8.00
C TYR A 88 1.97 3.21 -9.14
N ALA A 89 3.16 2.88 -9.61
CA ALA A 89 3.39 1.83 -10.61
C ALA A 89 3.65 0.50 -9.90
N LEU A 90 2.60 -0.28 -9.65
CA LEU A 90 2.73 -1.54 -8.92
C LEU A 90 3.11 -2.69 -9.86
N PRO A 91 4.10 -3.53 -9.54
CA PRO A 91 4.49 -4.65 -10.38
C PRO A 91 3.43 -5.75 -10.38
N THR A 92 3.06 -6.24 -11.56
CA THR A 92 2.04 -7.28 -11.74
C THR A 92 2.45 -8.30 -12.80
N VAL A 93 1.75 -9.43 -12.86
CA VAL A 93 1.84 -10.40 -13.95
C VAL A 93 0.55 -10.33 -14.75
N SER A 94 0.65 -10.10 -16.06
CA SER A 94 -0.53 -10.00 -16.92
C SER A 94 -1.36 -11.27 -16.86
N GLY A 95 -2.67 -11.13 -16.66
CA GLY A 95 -3.62 -12.23 -16.51
C GLY A 95 -3.84 -12.70 -15.07
N ASP A 96 -2.94 -12.38 -14.14
CA ASP A 96 -3.09 -12.74 -12.74
C ASP A 96 -4.08 -11.81 -12.02
N LYS A 97 -4.74 -12.33 -10.99
CA LYS A 97 -5.67 -11.58 -10.15
C LYS A 97 -4.95 -11.00 -8.95
N TYR A 98 -5.33 -9.79 -8.58
CA TYR A 98 -4.76 -9.08 -7.45
C TYR A 98 -5.83 -8.45 -6.58
N LEU A 99 -5.60 -8.44 -5.27
CA LEU A 99 -6.19 -7.50 -4.34
C LEU A 99 -5.20 -6.35 -4.14
N VAL A 100 -5.64 -5.13 -4.43
CA VAL A 100 -4.97 -3.91 -4.02
C VAL A 100 -5.70 -3.32 -2.83
N ARG A 101 -4.94 -2.85 -1.85
CA ARG A 101 -5.44 -2.15 -0.67
C ARG A 101 -4.69 -0.82 -0.54
N VAL A 102 -5.44 0.26 -0.38
CA VAL A 102 -4.90 1.60 -0.06
C VAL A 102 -5.39 1.98 1.33
N VAL A 103 -4.48 2.43 2.18
CA VAL A 103 -4.78 2.92 3.53
C VAL A 103 -4.53 4.43 3.57
N ILE A 104 -5.54 5.15 4.03
CA ILE A 104 -5.51 6.60 4.25
C ILE A 104 -5.52 6.80 5.76
N ALA A 105 -4.35 7.02 6.37
CA ALA A 105 -4.30 7.33 7.81
C ALA A 105 -4.47 8.83 8.02
N ARG A 106 -5.10 9.23 9.13
CA ARG A 106 -5.34 10.64 9.44
C ARG A 106 -4.04 11.45 9.39
N ASP A 107 -4.07 12.59 8.74
CA ASP A 107 -2.93 13.50 8.65
C ASP A 107 -2.68 14.25 9.97
N SER A 108 -1.42 14.29 10.44
CA SER A 108 -1.07 14.99 11.69
C SER A 108 -1.31 16.50 11.59
N GLN A 109 -1.06 17.11 10.44
CA GLN A 109 -1.18 18.56 10.25
C GLN A 109 -2.63 19.05 10.15
N ASN A 110 -3.57 18.17 9.78
CA ASN A 110 -5.01 18.48 9.75
C ASN A 110 -5.74 18.08 11.04
N SER A 111 -5.04 17.51 12.02
CA SER A 111 -5.64 16.92 13.24
C SER A 111 -5.91 17.90 14.39
N SER A 112 -5.71 19.21 14.21
CA SER A 112 -6.05 20.19 15.25
C SER A 112 -7.57 20.35 15.38
N SER A 113 -8.10 20.12 16.58
CA SER A 113 -9.49 20.37 17.01
C SER A 113 -9.95 21.84 16.93
N THR A 114 -9.26 22.65 16.15
CA THR A 114 -9.45 24.10 15.97
C THR A 114 -9.35 24.53 14.50
N ALA A 115 -9.45 23.60 13.55
CA ALA A 115 -9.53 23.94 12.12
C ALA A 115 -10.90 24.55 11.79
N THR A 116 -11.03 25.87 11.99
CA THR A 116 -12.11 26.72 11.48
C THR A 116 -12.00 26.94 9.96
N THR A 117 -11.61 25.91 9.21
CA THR A 117 -11.68 25.89 7.75
C THR A 117 -11.93 24.46 7.29
N THR A 118 -13.21 24.13 7.13
CA THR A 118 -13.73 22.90 6.55
C THR A 118 -13.34 22.78 5.07
N ALA A 119 -12.07 22.51 4.78
CA ALA A 119 -11.71 21.90 3.50
C ALA A 119 -11.88 20.39 3.69
N THR A 120 -13.02 19.86 3.25
CA THR A 120 -13.26 18.41 3.22
C THR A 120 -12.18 17.80 2.33
N LEU A 121 -11.26 17.01 2.88
CA LEU A 121 -10.35 16.23 2.04
C LEU A 121 -11.21 15.34 1.16
N GLN A 122 -11.09 15.50 -0.16
CA GLN A 122 -11.72 14.64 -1.13
C GLN A 122 -10.78 14.45 -2.31
N PHE A 123 -10.61 13.21 -2.73
CA PHE A 123 -9.90 12.84 -3.95
C PHE A 123 -10.32 11.45 -4.40
N ASP A 124 -10.11 11.14 -5.67
CA ASP A 124 -10.54 9.87 -6.24
C ASP A 124 -9.37 8.87 -6.29
N LEU A 125 -9.68 7.61 -5.99
CA LEU A 125 -8.84 6.47 -6.30
C LEU A 125 -9.21 5.95 -7.68
N HIS A 126 -8.19 5.72 -8.49
CA HIS A 126 -8.32 5.09 -9.79
C HIS A 126 -7.40 3.88 -9.90
N LEU A 127 -7.89 2.86 -10.58
CA LEU A 127 -7.09 1.74 -11.06
C LEU A 127 -6.88 1.93 -12.57
N GLY A 128 -5.73 2.47 -12.93
CA GLY A 128 -5.45 3.02 -14.25
C GLY A 128 -6.39 4.14 -14.64
N ALA A 129 -7.11 3.95 -15.75
CA ALA A 129 -8.10 4.91 -16.22
C ALA A 129 -9.42 4.79 -15.44
N ASN A 130 -9.70 3.64 -14.83
CA ASN A 130 -10.99 3.34 -14.24
C ASN A 130 -11.12 3.96 -12.85
N TYR A 131 -12.25 4.63 -12.60
CA TYR A 131 -12.63 5.07 -11.26
C TYR A 131 -12.83 3.85 -10.34
N TRP A 132 -12.29 3.93 -9.14
CA TRP A 132 -12.41 2.89 -8.12
C TRP A 132 -13.28 3.39 -6.96
N ASP A 133 -12.88 4.45 -6.26
CA ASP A 133 -13.62 5.00 -5.11
C ASP A 133 -13.28 6.47 -4.87
N THR A 134 -14.02 7.14 -4.00
CA THR A 134 -13.72 8.51 -3.53
C THR A 134 -13.35 8.47 -2.06
N VAL A 135 -12.20 9.07 -1.74
CA VAL A 135 -11.71 9.25 -0.37
C VAL A 135 -12.36 10.48 0.26
N HIS A 136 -12.71 10.38 1.54
CA HIS A 136 -13.25 11.48 2.34
C HIS A 136 -12.44 11.64 3.64
N ASP A 137 -12.65 12.71 4.40
CA ASP A 137 -11.95 12.95 5.67
C ASP A 137 -12.65 12.31 6.88
N ASP A 138 -12.79 10.97 6.88
CA ASP A 138 -13.50 10.25 7.94
C ASP A 138 -12.58 9.51 8.93
N GLY A 139 -11.28 9.84 8.92
CA GLY A 139 -10.25 9.26 9.80
C GLY A 139 -9.34 8.28 9.09
N THR A 140 -9.06 7.13 9.72
CA THR A 140 -8.22 6.10 9.09
C THR A 140 -9.09 5.16 8.26
N GLU A 141 -9.03 5.30 6.94
CA GLU A 141 -9.86 4.57 5.99
C GLU A 141 -9.06 3.53 5.20
N VAL A 142 -9.75 2.48 4.75
CA VAL A 142 -9.17 1.39 3.97
C VAL A 142 -10.04 1.14 2.75
N TYR A 143 -9.41 1.25 1.58
CA TYR A 143 -10.04 0.96 0.30
C TYR A 143 -9.43 -0.31 -0.26
N GLU A 144 -10.27 -1.22 -0.77
CA GLU A 144 -9.81 -2.41 -1.46
C GLU A 144 -10.49 -2.58 -2.82
N ALA A 145 -9.70 -3.01 -3.80
CA ALA A 145 -10.18 -3.44 -5.11
C ALA A 145 -9.55 -4.77 -5.51
N LEU A 146 -10.33 -5.55 -6.23
CA LEU A 146 -9.90 -6.74 -6.95
C LEU A 146 -9.85 -6.43 -8.43
N PHE A 147 -8.79 -6.86 -9.11
CA PHE A 147 -8.66 -6.72 -10.54
C PHE A 147 -7.83 -7.85 -11.15
N MET A 148 -7.99 -8.04 -12.45
CA MET A 148 -7.08 -8.85 -13.26
C MET A 148 -6.07 -7.91 -13.92
N ALA A 149 -4.79 -8.17 -13.74
CA ALA A 149 -3.74 -7.32 -14.29
C ALA A 149 -3.69 -7.44 -15.82
N TRP A 150 -3.57 -6.29 -16.50
CA TRP A 150 -3.54 -6.20 -17.97
C TRP A 150 -2.12 -6.10 -18.53
N ALA A 151 -1.12 -5.93 -17.68
CA ALA A 151 0.28 -5.74 -18.06
C ALA A 151 1.23 -6.18 -16.94
N SER A 152 2.54 -5.98 -17.16
CA SER A 152 3.59 -6.23 -16.16
C SER A 152 3.60 -5.22 -15.00
N TRP A 153 2.73 -4.21 -15.05
CA TRP A 153 2.50 -3.25 -13.98
C TRP A 153 1.06 -2.72 -14.01
N ALA A 154 0.58 -2.25 -12.86
CA ALA A 154 -0.74 -1.67 -12.69
C ALA A 154 -0.64 -0.29 -11.98
N PRO A 155 -1.08 0.80 -12.64
CA PRO A 155 -1.22 2.11 -12.02
C PRO A 155 -2.33 2.16 -10.97
N VAL A 156 -1.99 2.56 -9.74
CA VAL A 156 -2.95 2.93 -8.69
C VAL A 156 -2.80 4.42 -8.44
N CYS A 157 -3.81 5.19 -8.82
CA CYS A 157 -3.72 6.64 -8.89
C CYS A 157 -4.59 7.32 -7.84
N LEU A 158 -4.03 8.35 -7.23
CA LEU A 158 -4.72 9.32 -6.40
C LEU A 158 -4.93 10.59 -7.22
N VAL A 159 -6.19 10.87 -7.53
CA VAL A 159 -6.60 11.93 -8.46
C VAL A 159 -7.22 13.08 -7.68
N ASN A 160 -6.60 14.26 -7.78
CA ASN A 160 -7.04 15.45 -7.08
C ASN A 160 -8.37 15.98 -7.68
N THR A 161 -9.38 16.18 -6.84
CA THR A 161 -10.68 16.74 -7.23
C THR A 161 -10.83 18.23 -6.87
N GLY A 162 -9.74 18.87 -6.44
CA GLY A 162 -9.67 20.28 -6.01
C GLY A 162 -9.97 20.50 -4.52
N GLN A 163 -10.19 19.44 -3.76
CA GLN A 163 -10.61 19.48 -2.36
C GLN A 163 -9.53 18.90 -1.44
N GLY A 164 -8.41 19.61 -1.32
CA GLY A 164 -7.25 19.16 -0.53
C GLY A 164 -6.20 18.43 -1.36
N SER A 165 -5.15 17.96 -0.69
CA SER A 165 -4.03 17.27 -1.33
C SER A 165 -4.16 15.76 -1.14
N PRO A 166 -4.23 14.96 -2.22
CA PRO A 166 -4.28 13.52 -2.08
C PRO A 166 -3.06 12.97 -1.33
N TYR A 167 -3.24 11.88 -0.60
CA TYR A 167 -2.14 11.18 0.05
C TYR A 167 -2.48 9.71 0.29
N ALA A 168 -1.46 8.89 0.57
CA ALA A 168 -1.63 7.52 1.06
C ALA A 168 -0.62 7.24 2.17
N SER A 169 -0.97 6.36 3.11
CA SER A 169 -0.10 5.89 4.19
C SER A 169 0.45 4.50 3.93
N ALA A 170 -0.37 3.60 3.36
CA ALA A 170 0.10 2.30 2.94
C ALA A 170 -0.58 1.82 1.66
N ILE A 171 0.16 1.06 0.85
CA ILE A 171 -0.38 0.37 -0.32
C ILE A 171 0.06 -1.08 -0.27
N GLU A 172 -0.89 -2.01 -0.38
CA GLU A 172 -0.61 -3.45 -0.37
C GLU A 172 -1.15 -4.09 -1.64
N LEU A 173 -0.34 -4.94 -2.26
CA LEU A 173 -0.70 -5.71 -3.44
C LEU A 173 -0.54 -7.20 -3.13
N ARG A 174 -1.63 -7.96 -3.29
CA ARG A 174 -1.71 -9.38 -2.99
C ARG A 174 -2.11 -10.15 -4.24
N PRO A 175 -1.23 -10.97 -4.84
CA PRO A 175 -1.63 -11.96 -5.83
C PRO A 175 -2.71 -12.89 -5.24
N LEU A 176 -3.69 -13.24 -6.07
CA LEU A 176 -4.77 -14.16 -5.74
C LEU A 176 -4.72 -15.37 -6.66
N GLY A 177 -5.08 -16.53 -6.13
CA GLY A 177 -5.26 -17.73 -6.94
C GLY A 177 -6.38 -17.53 -7.97
N SER A 178 -6.24 -18.16 -9.14
CA SER A 178 -7.20 -18.08 -10.25
C SER A 178 -8.64 -18.40 -9.83
N GLU A 179 -8.80 -19.34 -8.90
CA GLU A 179 -10.08 -19.84 -8.41
C GLU A 179 -10.82 -18.85 -7.48
N ILE A 180 -10.10 -17.90 -6.88
CA ILE A 180 -10.70 -16.93 -5.96
C ILE A 180 -11.28 -15.77 -6.78
N TYR A 181 -12.55 -15.44 -6.54
CA TYR A 181 -13.30 -14.43 -7.30
C TYR A 181 -13.31 -14.69 -8.82
N PRO A 182 -13.97 -15.76 -9.30
CA PRO A 182 -14.02 -16.11 -10.72
C PRO A 182 -14.64 -15.02 -11.60
N ALA A 183 -15.49 -14.18 -11.03
CA ALA A 183 -16.12 -13.06 -11.73
C ALA A 183 -15.16 -11.91 -12.10
N VAL A 184 -13.96 -11.82 -11.50
CA VAL A 184 -12.99 -10.76 -11.83
C VAL A 184 -12.26 -11.13 -13.11
N MET A 185 -12.52 -10.38 -14.18
CA MET A 185 -11.95 -10.56 -15.53
C MET A 185 -11.18 -9.30 -15.99
N ALA A 186 -10.50 -9.36 -17.13
CA ALA A 186 -9.55 -8.34 -17.60
C ALA A 186 -10.11 -6.89 -17.71
N ASN A 187 -11.42 -6.72 -17.81
CA ASN A 187 -12.10 -5.41 -17.91
C ASN A 187 -13.05 -5.12 -16.74
N GLN A 188 -12.95 -5.90 -15.65
CA GLN A 188 -13.82 -5.78 -14.49
C GLN A 188 -12.98 -5.69 -13.23
N SER A 189 -13.28 -4.69 -12.41
CA SER A 189 -12.77 -4.58 -11.05
C SER A 189 -13.92 -4.67 -10.06
N LEU A 190 -13.67 -5.26 -8.89
CA LEU A 190 -14.62 -5.24 -7.78
C LEU A 190 -14.06 -4.36 -6.68
N ARG A 191 -14.83 -3.36 -6.28
CA ARG A 191 -14.56 -2.58 -5.08
C ARG A 191 -15.12 -3.30 -3.85
N LEU A 192 -14.40 -3.24 -2.73
CA LEU A 192 -14.92 -3.75 -1.46
C LEU A 192 -16.12 -2.90 -1.00
N SER A 193 -17.27 -3.54 -0.85
CA SER A 193 -18.45 -2.94 -0.21
C SER A 193 -18.46 -3.20 1.29
N SER A 194 -18.36 -4.48 1.69
CA SER A 194 -18.20 -4.86 3.08
C SER A 194 -17.50 -6.19 3.20
N ARG A 195 -16.88 -6.42 4.36
CA ARG A 195 -16.33 -7.72 4.75
C ARG A 195 -16.62 -7.94 6.21
N GLN A 196 -17.42 -8.96 6.47
CA GLN A 196 -17.82 -9.31 7.83
C GLN A 196 -17.34 -10.72 8.16
N ARG A 197 -16.97 -10.92 9.42
CA ARG A 197 -16.72 -12.24 9.98
C ARG A 197 -17.94 -12.59 10.82
N MET A 198 -18.58 -13.70 10.50
CA MET A 198 -19.74 -14.21 11.26
C MET A 198 -19.26 -15.20 12.32
N GLY A 199 -19.80 -15.12 13.53
CA GLY A 199 -19.48 -16.03 14.65
C GLY A 199 -18.49 -15.45 15.68
N GLN A 200 -18.24 -16.22 16.75
CA GLN A 200 -17.40 -15.82 17.88
C GLN A 200 -15.92 -16.12 17.61
N ILE A 201 -15.05 -15.15 17.91
CA ILE A 201 -13.62 -15.21 17.58
C ILE A 201 -12.78 -15.30 18.85
N ASN A 202 -11.90 -16.30 18.92
CA ASN A 202 -10.98 -16.51 20.04
C ASN A 202 -9.56 -15.99 19.73
N SER A 203 -9.31 -15.50 18.52
CA SER A 203 -8.02 -14.95 18.10
C SER A 203 -8.15 -13.94 16.95
N SER A 204 -7.21 -13.00 16.90
CA SER A 204 -7.06 -12.08 15.77
C SER A 204 -6.36 -12.79 14.62
N VAL A 205 -7.08 -13.09 13.54
CA VAL A 205 -6.45 -13.43 12.26
C VAL A 205 -6.19 -12.12 11.52
N THR A 206 -4.94 -11.67 11.51
CA THR A 206 -4.45 -10.67 10.57
C THR A 206 -4.20 -11.35 9.22
N ARG A 207 -4.64 -10.69 8.15
CA ARG A 207 -4.74 -11.22 6.79
C ARG A 207 -3.41 -11.21 6.06
#